data_AF-K2FXN6-F1
#
_entry.id   AF-K2FXN6-F1
#
_cell.length_a   1.000
_cell.length_b   1.000
_cell.length_c   1.000
_cell.angle_alpha   90.00
_cell.angle_beta   90.00
_cell.angle_gamma   90.00
#
_symmetry.space_group_name_H-M   'P 1'
#
loop_
_entity.id
_entity.type
_entity.pdbx_description
1 polymer ?
#
loop_
_entity_poly.entity_id
_entity_poly.type
_entity_poly.pdbx_seq_one_letter_code
_entity_poly.pdbx_strand_id
1 'polypeptide(L)' 'TYFNGNLKWVDPYVKVIAQSSFPVMIWKRTWTTYYFQGVIDDIKIYNRELTGLEIKQQAKSIWF' A
#
# COMPACT_ATOMS: atom_id res chain seq x y z
N THR A 1 -6.96 -6.57 -3.19
CA THR A 1 -5.49 -6.68 -3.07
C THR A 1 -4.86 -7.15 -4.36
N TYR A 2 -3.73 -6.53 -4.74
CA TYR A 2 -2.91 -6.91 -5.89
C TYR A 2 -1.54 -7.39 -5.43
N PHE A 3 -0.95 -8.36 -6.13
CA PHE A 3 0.43 -8.82 -5.91
C PHE A 3 1.17 -8.88 -7.24
N ASN A 4 2.34 -8.25 -7.33
CA ASN A 4 3.12 -8.09 -8.56
C ASN A 4 2.26 -7.63 -9.76
N GLY A 5 1.40 -6.63 -9.53
CA GLY A 5 0.52 -6.08 -10.57
C GLY A 5 -0.75 -6.88 -10.87
N ASN A 6 -0.94 -8.07 -10.29
CA ASN A 6 -2.07 -8.95 -10.59
C ASN A 6 -3.10 -8.95 -9.46
N LEU A 7 -4.40 -8.85 -9.82
CA LEU A 7 -5.48 -8.93 -8.85
C LEU A 7 -5.47 -10.32 -8.21
N LYS A 8 -5.47 -10.35 -6.87
CA LYS A 8 -5.51 -11.60 -6.11
C LYS A 8 -6.83 -11.79 -5.38
N TRP A 9 -7.39 -10.70 -4.86
CA TRP A 9 -8.60 -10.77 -4.06
C TRP A 9 -9.34 -9.44 -4.04
N VAL A 10 -10.66 -9.49 -3.83
CA VAL A 10 -11.56 -8.33 -3.75
C VAL A 10 -12.44 -8.48 -2.53
N ASP A 11 -12.53 -7.42 -1.75
CA ASP A 11 -13.55 -7.23 -0.70
C ASP A 11 -14.37 -5.99 -1.04
N PRO A 12 -15.69 -6.09 -1.19
CA PRO A 12 -16.52 -4.91 -1.35
C PRO A 12 -16.62 -4.15 -0.01
N TYR A 13 -16.07 -2.94 0.04
CA TYR A 13 -16.29 -2.00 1.14
C TYR A 13 -17.15 -0.82 0.68
N VAL A 14 -18.35 -0.72 1.23
CA VAL A 14 -19.37 0.27 0.80
C VAL A 14 -19.76 1.26 1.92
N LYS A 15 -18.96 1.36 2.98
CA LYS A 15 -19.19 2.27 4.11
C LYS A 15 -18.25 3.48 4.05
N VAL A 16 -18.42 4.40 5.00
CA VAL A 16 -17.54 5.57 5.17
C VAL A 16 -16.12 5.13 5.50
N ILE A 17 -15.13 5.68 4.80
CA ILE A 17 -13.71 5.42 5.06
C ILE A 17 -13.34 5.99 6.44
N ALA A 18 -12.79 5.15 7.30
CA ALA A 18 -12.31 5.58 8.60
C ALA A 18 -11.16 6.59 8.45
N GLN A 19 -11.24 7.69 9.20
CA GLN A 19 -10.20 8.72 9.24
C GLN A 19 -9.36 8.58 10.50
N SER A 20 -8.07 8.91 10.39
CA SER A 20 -7.12 8.89 11.50
C SER A 20 -6.30 10.18 11.47
N SER A 21 -6.11 10.79 12.64
CA SER A 21 -5.20 11.91 12.84
C SER A 21 -3.80 11.47 13.30
N PHE A 22 -3.60 10.17 13.56
CA PHE A 22 -2.29 9.65 13.92
C PHE A 22 -1.33 9.70 12.71
N PRO A 23 -0.02 9.91 12.94
CA PRO A 23 0.96 9.90 11.87
C PRO A 23 1.02 8.53 11.19
N VAL A 24 1.26 8.54 9.87
CA VAL A 24 1.58 7.31 9.13
C VAL A 24 2.96 6.82 9.56
N MET A 25 2.99 5.69 10.25
CA MET A 25 4.25 5.03 10.64
C MET A 25 4.61 3.98 9.59
N ILE A 26 5.80 4.10 9.02
CA ILE A 26 6.42 3.13 8.12
C ILE A 26 7.57 2.50 8.89
N TRP A 27 7.94 1.25 8.60
CA TRP A 27 9.06 0.54 9.22
C TRP A 27 8.89 0.09 10.67
N LYS A 28 7.86 0.55 11.38
CA LYS A 28 7.69 0.33 12.81
C LYS A 28 6.25 -0.01 13.15
N ARG A 29 6.06 -0.91 14.12
CA ARG A 29 4.75 -1.13 14.72
C ARG A 29 4.44 -0.05 15.77
N THR A 30 3.24 0.53 15.68
CA THR A 30 2.78 1.59 16.60
C THR A 30 2.84 1.12 18.06
N TRP A 31 3.29 2.01 18.95
CA TRP A 31 3.36 1.78 20.40
C TRP A 31 4.26 0.63 20.87
N THR A 32 5.11 0.10 19.99
CA THR A 32 6.10 -0.91 20.38
C THR A 32 7.50 -0.49 19.98
N THR A 33 8.49 -1.28 20.39
CA THR A 33 9.89 -1.19 19.95
C THR A 33 10.19 -2.10 18.76
N TYR A 34 9.16 -2.61 18.08
CA TYR A 34 9.33 -3.54 16.96
C TYR A 34 9.47 -2.79 15.65
N TYR A 35 10.56 -3.09 14.95
CA TYR A 35 10.90 -2.55 13.65
C TYR A 35 10.96 -3.67 12.61
N PHE A 36 10.57 -3.35 11.38
CA PHE A 36 10.79 -4.21 10.24
C PHE A 36 12.30 -4.32 9.97
N GLN A 37 12.80 -5.54 9.78
CA GLN A 37 14.21 -5.80 9.47
C GLN A 37 14.35 -6.20 8.00
N GLY A 38 14.35 -5.23 7.10
CA GLY A 38 14.45 -5.48 5.66
C GLY A 38 14.86 -4.22 4.89
N VAL A 39 14.39 -4.08 3.65
CA VAL A 39 14.43 -2.84 2.86
C VAL A 39 13.02 -2.61 2.32
N ILE A 40 12.55 -1.37 2.36
CA ILE A 40 11.28 -0.94 1.77
C ILE A 40 11.62 0.25 0.89
N ASP A 41 11.07 0.27 -0.31
CA ASP A 41 11.30 1.32 -1.29
C ASP A 41 10.01 1.63 -2.07
N ASP A 42 10.00 2.76 -2.78
CA ASP A 42 8.96 3.15 -3.74
C ASP A 42 7.53 3.26 -3.19
N ILE A 43 7.40 3.70 -1.93
CA ILE A 43 6.11 3.84 -1.27
C ILE A 43 5.31 5.00 -1.88
N LYS A 44 4.10 4.70 -2.36
CA LYS A 44 3.18 5.68 -2.95
C LYS A 44 1.81 5.58 -2.27
N ILE A 45 1.21 6.72 -1.96
CA ILE A 45 -0.14 6.81 -1.37
C ILE A 45 -1.01 7.60 -2.35
N TYR A 46 -2.18 7.06 -2.68
CA TYR A 46 -3.12 7.67 -3.62
C TYR A 46 -4.43 7.99 -2.90
N ASN A 47 -4.98 9.17 -3.17
CA ASN A 47 -6.29 9.62 -2.67
C ASN A 47 -7.46 9.15 -3.55
N ARG A 48 -7.21 8.19 -4.44
CA ARG A 48 -8.18 7.60 -5.35
C ARG A 48 -7.88 6.12 -5.55
N GLU A 49 -8.88 5.41 -6.06
CA GLU A 49 -8.67 4.05 -6.55
C GLU A 49 -7.80 4.08 -7.82
N LEU A 50 -6.87 3.13 -7.90
CA LEU A 50 -6.09 2.87 -9.11
C LEU A 50 -6.77 1.79 -9.94
N THR A 51 -6.77 1.97 -11.25
CA THR A 51 -7.20 0.94 -12.18
C THR A 51 -6.20 -0.22 -12.23
N GLY A 52 -6.65 -1.40 -12.68
CA GLY A 52 -5.76 -2.55 -12.85
C GLY A 52 -4.61 -2.30 -13.81
N LEU A 53 -4.78 -1.42 -14.82
CA LEU A 53 -3.71 -1.03 -15.74
C LEU A 53 -2.65 -0.16 -15.06
N GLU A 54 -3.07 0.82 -14.26
CA GLU A 54 -2.16 1.67 -13.50
C GLU A 54 -1.34 0.86 -12.50
N ILE A 55 -1.97 -0.10 -11.81
CA ILE A 55 -1.28 -1.00 -10.87
C ILE A 55 -0.23 -1.86 -11.60
N LYS A 56 -0.56 -2.38 -12.79
CA LYS A 56 0.41 -3.11 -13.62
C LYS A 56 1.57 -2.24 -14.07
N GLN A 57 1.31 -0.99 -14.42
CA GLN A 57 2.36 -0.06 -14.80
C GLN A 57 3.30 0.24 -13.63
N GLN A 58 2.76 0.45 -12.42
CA GLN A 58 3.56 0.69 -11.22
C GLN A 58 4.42 -0.53 -10.85
N ALA A 59 3.85 -1.74 -10.91
CA ALA A 59 4.56 -2.99 -10.60
C ALA A 59 5.70 -3.32 -11.57
N LYS A 60 5.68 -2.73 -12.77
CA LYS A 60 6.74 -2.83 -13.78
C LYS A 60 7.83 -1.79 -13.61
N SER A 61 7.82 -0.97 -12.57
CA SER A 61 8.94 -0.03 -12.34
C SER A 61 10.21 -0.85 -12.17
N ILE A 62 10.97 -0.91 -13.26
CA ILE A 62 12.23 -1.63 -13.38
C ILE A 62 13.23 -0.71 -12.69
N TRP A 63 13.74 -1.13 -11.55
CA TRP A 63 15.00 -0.59 -11.06
C TRP A 63 16.06 -0.94 -12.12
N PHE A 64 16.64 0.08 -12.75
CA PHE A 64 17.84 -0.09 -13.57
C PHE A 64 19.04 -0.37 -12.68
#